data_AF-A0A378FTV1-F1
#
_entry.id   AF-A0A378FTV1-F1
#
_cell.length_a   1.000
_cell.length_b   1.000
_cell.length_c   1.000
_cell.angle_alpha   90.00
_cell.angle_beta   90.00
_cell.angle_gamma   90.00
#
_symmetry.space_group_name_H-M   'P 1'
#
loop_
_entity.id
_entity.type
_entity.pdbx_description
1 polymer ?
#
loop_
_entity_poly.entity_id
_entity_poly.type
_entity_poly.pdbx_seq_one_letter_code
_entity_poly.pdbx_strand_id
1 'polypeptide(L)'
;MLPEAQGIRVLTDKRRNLIRSFWQKANKITRQLDGHSFTLADWESYLSYIASNCRWMLENRPDQRTGKTWRRKSLEYFLNVDVYAKTREGACDDL
;
A
#
# COMPACT_ATOMS: atom_id res chain seq x y z
N MET A 1 -2.67 9.88 -6.58
CA MET A 1 -3.81 9.47 -5.71
C MET A 1 -4.47 8.26 -6.34
N LEU A 2 -4.50 7.08 -5.71
CA LEU A 2 -5.05 5.81 -6.23
C LEU A 2 -6.60 5.86 -6.34
N PRO A 3 -7.20 6.14 -7.50
CA PRO A 3 -8.66 6.21 -7.62
C PRO A 3 -9.30 4.81 -7.57
N GLU A 4 -8.52 3.76 -7.89
CA GLU A 4 -9.01 2.38 -7.96
C GLU A 4 -8.97 1.64 -6.63
N ALA A 5 -8.24 2.14 -5.61
CA ALA A 5 -8.21 1.51 -4.29
C ALA A 5 -9.55 1.70 -3.56
N GLN A 6 -9.96 0.72 -2.74
CA GLN A 6 -11.17 0.88 -1.93
C GLN A 6 -10.98 2.01 -0.91
N GLY A 7 -11.61 3.16 -1.16
CA GLY A 7 -11.47 4.37 -0.37
C GLY A 7 -11.94 4.22 1.08
N ILE A 8 -11.21 4.85 2.00
CA ILE A 8 -11.66 5.04 3.40
C ILE A 8 -12.63 6.21 3.43
N ARG A 9 -13.91 5.93 3.74
CA ARG A 9 -14.94 6.97 3.89
C ARG A 9 -15.10 7.49 5.32
N VAL A 10 -14.55 6.77 6.30
CA VAL A 10 -14.68 7.07 7.73
C VAL A 10 -13.35 6.79 8.43
N LEU A 11 -12.81 7.76 9.16
CA LEU A 11 -11.66 7.59 10.05
C LEU A 11 -12.13 7.15 11.43
N THR A 12 -12.16 5.83 11.65
CA THR A 12 -12.31 5.24 12.98
C THR A 12 -11.01 5.36 13.78
N ASP A 13 -11.07 5.19 15.10
CA ASP A 13 -9.87 5.21 15.95
C ASP A 13 -8.87 4.12 15.58
N LYS A 14 -9.36 2.95 15.20
CA LYS A 14 -8.53 1.87 14.65
C LYS A 14 -7.74 2.34 13.43
N ARG A 15 -8.39 3.06 12.50
CA ARG A 15 -7.73 3.60 11.28
C ARG A 15 -6.74 4.71 11.61
N ARG A 16 -7.07 5.60 12.55
CA ARG A 16 -6.14 6.64 13.02
C ARG A 16 -4.87 6.01 13.60
N ASN A 17 -5.02 4.97 14.43
CA ASN A 17 -3.90 4.24 15.01
C ASN A 17 -3.08 3.51 13.95
N LEU A 18 -3.74 2.93 12.95
CA LEU A 18 -3.08 2.28 11.81
C LEU A 18 -2.22 3.27 11.02
N ILE A 19 -2.78 4.43 10.66
CA ILE A 19 -2.06 5.49 9.93
C ILE A 19 -0.85 5.98 10.73
N ARG A 20 -1.02 6.27 12.03
CA ARG A 20 0.08 6.72 12.89
C ARG A 20 1.20 5.68 12.99
N SER A 21 0.82 4.43 13.23
CA SER A 21 1.77 3.31 13.36
C SER A 21 2.53 3.06 12.06
N PHE A 22 1.81 3.11 10.93
CA PHE A 22 2.40 3.02 9.60
C PHE A 22 3.42 4.13 9.40
N TRP A 23 3.04 5.39 9.65
CA TRP A 23 3.93 6.55 9.43
C TRP A 23 5.24 6.44 10.21
N GLN A 24 5.16 6.03 11.49
CA GLN A 24 6.34 5.83 12.33
C GLN A 24 7.26 4.73 11.79
N LYS A 25 6.70 3.62 11.31
CA LYS A 25 7.47 2.48 10.80
C LYS A 25 8.04 2.76 9.41
N ALA A 26 7.24 3.32 8.50
CA ALA A 26 7.68 3.76 7.18
C ALA A 26 8.81 4.79 7.27
N ASN A 27 8.76 5.70 8.26
CA ASN A 27 9.85 6.63 8.54
C ASN A 27 11.18 5.95 8.89
N LYS A 28 11.16 4.83 9.63
CA LYS A 28 12.38 4.08 9.93
C LYS A 28 12.98 3.46 8.67
N ILE A 29 12.13 2.84 7.84
CA ILE A 29 12.56 2.23 6.57
C ILE A 29 13.11 3.29 5.62
N THR A 30 12.38 4.40 5.44
CA THR A 30 12.78 5.50 4.56
C THR A 30 14.10 6.12 5.02
N ARG A 31 14.32 6.29 6.33
CA ARG A 31 15.63 6.74 6.83
C ARG A 31 16.75 5.74 6.54
N GLN A 32 16.48 4.44 6.60
CA GLN A 32 17.47 3.40 6.31
C GLN A 32 17.82 3.32 4.82
N LEU A 33 16.82 3.46 3.94
CA LEU A 33 17.00 3.34 2.50
C LEU A 33 17.45 4.66 1.84
N ASP A 34 16.84 5.77 2.22
CA ASP A 34 16.93 7.05 1.52
C ASP A 34 17.61 8.16 2.35
N GLY A 35 17.88 7.92 3.64
CA GLY A 35 18.58 8.86 4.52
C GLY A 35 17.75 10.08 4.97
N HIS A 36 16.46 10.17 4.59
CA HIS A 36 15.56 11.24 5.01
C HIS A 36 14.32 10.73 5.75
N SER A 37 13.58 11.67 6.36
CA SER A 37 12.33 11.33 7.05
C SER A 37 11.20 11.09 6.05
N PHE A 38 10.28 10.20 6.37
CA PHE A 38 9.14 9.88 5.51
C PHE A 38 8.14 11.03 5.46
N THR A 39 7.82 11.46 4.25
CA THR A 39 7.01 12.63 3.93
C THR A 39 5.73 12.25 3.19
N LEU A 40 4.85 13.24 2.98
CA LEU A 40 3.69 13.05 2.11
C LEU A 40 4.09 12.74 0.66
N ALA A 41 5.20 13.29 0.16
CA ALA A 41 5.69 13.01 -1.17
C ALA A 41 6.12 11.54 -1.33
N ASP A 42 6.75 10.97 -0.29
CA ASP A 42 7.13 9.54 -0.27
C ASP A 42 5.90 8.63 -0.27
N TRP A 43 4.88 9.02 0.48
CA TRP A 43 3.59 8.34 0.47
C TRP A 43 2.92 8.39 -0.91
N GLU A 44 2.89 9.57 -1.54
CA GLU A 44 2.34 9.72 -2.89
C GLU A 44 3.13 8.91 -3.92
N SER A 45 4.46 8.92 -3.82
CA SER A 45 5.36 8.12 -4.66
C SER A 45 5.10 6.63 -4.51
N TYR A 46 5.00 6.14 -3.26
CA TYR A 46 4.65 4.75 -2.96
C TYR A 46 3.31 4.33 -3.56
N LEU A 47 2.27 5.15 -3.39
CA LEU A 47 0.96 4.84 -3.97
C LEU A 47 0.97 4.89 -5.50
N SER A 48 1.75 5.80 -6.10
CA SER A 48 1.88 5.93 -7.56
C SER A 48 2.67 4.75 -8.16
N TYR A 49 3.67 4.26 -7.43
CA TYR A 49 4.38 3.05 -7.78
C TYR A 49 3.44 1.84 -7.80
N ILE A 50 2.63 1.65 -6.75
CA ILE A 50 1.61 0.59 -6.73
C ILE A 50 0.66 0.70 -7.92
N ALA A 51 0.22 1.92 -8.25
CA ALA A 51 -0.69 2.18 -9.36
C ALA A 51 -0.15 1.72 -10.72
N SER A 52 1.16 1.82 -10.88
CA SER A 52 1.85 1.62 -12.16
C SER A 52 2.45 0.21 -12.28
N ASN A 53 2.94 -0.35 -11.18
CA ASN A 53 3.73 -1.58 -11.18
C ASN A 53 3.06 -2.75 -10.46
N CYS A 54 1.98 -2.53 -9.69
CA CYS A 54 1.35 -3.59 -8.88
C CYS A 54 -0.17 -3.63 -9.07
N ARG A 55 -0.64 -3.60 -10.32
CA ARG A 55 -2.05 -3.61 -10.73
C ARG A 55 -2.85 -4.76 -10.16
N TRP A 56 -2.21 -5.91 -9.90
CA TRP A 56 -2.88 -7.04 -9.23
C TRP A 56 -3.49 -6.67 -7.87
N MET A 57 -2.93 -5.67 -7.19
CA MET A 57 -3.47 -5.18 -5.91
C MET A 57 -4.70 -4.28 -6.08
N LEU A 58 -4.95 -3.77 -7.29
CA LEU A 58 -6.00 -2.78 -7.58
C LEU A 58 -7.19 -3.35 -8.34
N GLU A 59 -7.09 -4.59 -8.80
CA GLU A 59 -8.08 -5.24 -9.67
C GLU A 59 -8.84 -6.34 -8.95
N ASN A 60 -10.08 -6.58 -9.39
CA ASN A 60 -10.79 -7.80 -9.05
C ASN A 60 -10.39 -8.89 -10.04
N ARG A 61 -9.69 -9.93 -9.59
CA ARG A 61 -9.20 -11.01 -10.46
C ARG A 61 -9.96 -12.31 -10.20
N PRO A 62 -10.50 -12.99 -11.24
CA PRO A 62 -11.10 -14.30 -11.07
C PRO A 62 -10.02 -15.35 -10.75
N ASP A 63 -10.27 -16.16 -9.73
CA ASP A 63 -9.47 -17.34 -9.38
C ASP A 63 -10.07 -18.56 -10.07
N GLN A 64 -9.45 -18.99 -11.18
CA GLN A 64 -9.90 -20.14 -11.96
C GLN A 64 -9.86 -21.46 -11.16
N ARG A 65 -9.01 -21.55 -10.13
CA ARG A 65 -8.86 -22.78 -9.33
C ARG A 65 -9.97 -22.92 -8.29
N THR A 66 -10.40 -21.81 -7.69
CA THR A 66 -11.37 -21.82 -6.59
C THR A 66 -12.76 -21.33 -7.00
N GLY A 67 -12.90 -20.75 -8.20
CA GLY A 67 -14.12 -20.08 -8.68
C GLY A 67 -14.43 -18.77 -7.95
N LYS A 68 -13.56 -18.32 -7.03
CA LYS A 68 -13.74 -17.08 -6.27
C LYS A 68 -13.13 -15.89 -7.01
N THR A 69 -13.53 -14.67 -6.64
CA THR A 69 -12.87 -13.45 -7.13
C THR A 69 -11.96 -12.90 -6.05
N TRP A 70 -10.66 -12.80 -6.34
CA TRP A 70 -9.73 -11.99 -5.57
C TRP A 70 -10.15 -10.53 -5.68
N ARG A 71 -10.50 -9.93 -4.55
CA ARG A 71 -10.89 -8.52 -4.53
C ARG A 71 -9.65 -7.63 -4.48
N ARG A 72 -9.74 -6.48 -5.14
CA ARG A 72 -8.79 -5.38 -4.97
C ARG A 72 -8.53 -5.08 -3.49
N LYS A 73 -7.31 -4.68 -3.16
CA LYS A 73 -6.89 -4.39 -1.79
C LYS A 73 -7.47 -3.07 -1.31
N SER A 74 -7.73 -3.01 0.00
CA SER A 74 -8.17 -1.78 0.66
C SER A 74 -6.98 -0.92 1.05
N LEU A 75 -7.22 0.36 1.35
CA LEU A 75 -6.18 1.25 1.85
C LEU A 75 -5.48 0.72 3.13
N GLU A 76 -6.19 -0.04 3.96
CA GLU A 76 -5.62 -0.66 5.16
C GLU A 76 -4.51 -1.68 4.83
N TYR A 77 -4.60 -2.34 3.67
CA TYR A 77 -3.55 -3.22 3.18
C TYR A 77 -2.27 -2.44 2.84
N PHE A 78 -2.42 -1.29 2.20
CA PHE A 78 -1.29 -0.42 1.84
C PHE A 78 -0.69 0.31 3.04
N LEU A 79 -1.43 0.41 4.15
CA LEU A 79 -0.96 0.88 5.46
C LEU A 79 -0.29 -0.24 6.28
N ASN A 80 0.27 -1.25 5.62
CA ASN A 80 1.13 -2.27 6.22
C ASN A 80 2.58 -2.00 5.84
N VAL A 81 3.46 -1.93 6.85
CA VAL A 81 4.89 -1.67 6.64
C VAL A 81 5.58 -2.76 5.82
N ASP A 82 5.15 -4.03 5.95
CA ASP A 82 5.76 -5.13 5.21
C ASP A 82 5.40 -5.04 3.71
N VAL A 83 4.20 -4.55 3.40
CA VAL A 83 3.78 -4.27 2.02
C VAL A 83 4.56 -3.09 1.46
N TYR A 84 4.76 -2.03 2.26
CA TYR A 84 5.60 -0.90 1.89
C TYR A 84 7.03 -1.33 1.57
N ALA A 85 7.67 -2.11 2.45
CA ALA A 85 9.03 -2.62 2.26
C ALA A 85 9.14 -3.47 0.98
N LYS A 86 8.25 -4.46 0.82
CA LYS A 86 8.26 -5.33 -0.36
C LYS A 86 8.01 -4.58 -1.66
N THR A 87 7.15 -3.56 -1.64
CA THR A 87 6.91 -2.71 -2.82
C THR A 87 8.15 -1.89 -3.16
N ARG A 88 8.80 -1.31 -2.15
CA ARG A 88 10.07 -0.57 -2.30
C ARG A 88 11.20 -1.44 -2.85
N GLU A 89 11.13 -2.76 -2.63
CA GLU A 89 12.07 -3.76 -3.13
C GLU A 89 11.66 -4.35 -4.50
N GLY A 90 10.53 -3.93 -5.09
CA GLY A 90 10.00 -4.48 -6.35
C GLY A 90 9.40 -5.89 -6.23
N ALA A 91 9.32 -6.46 -5.02
CA ALA A 91 8.84 -7.82 -4.79
C ALA A 91 7.32 -7.98 -4.99
N CYS A 92 6.61 -6.87 -5.16
CA CYS A 92 5.17 -6.83 -5.41
C CYS A 92 4.81 -6.46 -6.86
N ASP A 93 5.82 -6.28 -7.72
CA ASP A 93 5.62 -5.92 -9.12
C ASP A 93 4.82 -6.99 -9.85
N ASP A 94 3.97 -6.57 -10.78
CA ASP A 94 3.30 -7.47 -11.71
C ASP A 94 4.36 -8.21 -12.54
N LEU A 95 4.25 -9.54 -12.59
CA LEU A 95 5.04 -10.42 -13.46
C LEU A 95 4.40 -10.54 -14.84
#